data_AF-A0A3C0INM0-F1
#
_entry.id   AF-A0A3C0INM0-F1
#
_cell.length_a   1.000
_cell.length_b   1.000
_cell.length_c   1.000
_cell.angle_alpha   90.00
_cell.angle_beta   90.00
_cell.angle_gamma   90.00
#
_symmetry.space_group_name_H-M   'P 1'
#
loop_
_entity.id
_entity.type
_entity.pdbx_description
1 polymer ?
#
loop_
_entity_poly.entity_id
_entity_poly.type
_entity_poly.pdbx_seq_one_letter_code
_entity_poly.pdbx_strand_id
1 'polypeptide(L)' 'SENLEALVFNGSKTRSPSGLAEVSLTFENTKNLLPTEFSTVTITRRFYKNGDSEYRLNDVSCRLKDIHN' A
#
# COMPACT_ATOMS: atom_id res chain seq x y z
N SER A 1 -20.33 1.09 0.14
CA SER A 1 -19.44 2.04 0.84
C SER A 1 -18.54 1.22 1.74
N GLU A 2 -17.35 0.85 1.27
CA GLU A 2 -16.38 0.17 2.14
C GLU A 2 -15.91 1.16 3.22
N ASN A 3 -15.99 0.77 4.48
CA ASN A 3 -15.51 1.59 5.59
C ASN A 3 -13.98 1.48 5.67
N LEU A 4 -13.29 2.26 4.83
CA LEU A 4 -11.82 2.28 4.78
C LEU A 4 -11.20 2.90 6.03
N GLU A 5 -11.92 3.78 6.74
CA GLU A 5 -11.46 4.37 8.01
C GLU A 5 -11.18 3.31 9.08
N ALA A 6 -11.94 2.20 9.05
CA ALA A 6 -11.72 1.06 9.94
C ALA A 6 -10.41 0.31 9.68
N LEU A 7 -9.70 0.58 8.57
CA LEU A 7 -8.40 -0.02 8.28
C LEU A 7 -7.26 0.58 9.13
N VAL A 8 -7.41 1.81 9.61
CA VAL A 8 -6.39 2.44 10.47
C VAL A 8 -6.58 1.97 11.91
N PHE A 9 -5.48 1.54 12.54
CA PHE A 9 -5.51 1.09 13.92
C PHE A 9 -6.02 2.20 14.86
N ASN A 10 -7.18 1.97 15.47
CA ASN A 10 -7.86 2.96 16.33
C ASN A 10 -7.38 2.99 17.79
N GLY A 11 -6.27 2.32 18.09
CA GLY A 11 -5.72 2.27 19.44
C GLY A 11 -6.21 1.08 20.25
N SER A 12 -5.61 0.92 21.42
CA SER A 12 -5.99 -0.04 22.44
C SER A 12 -5.70 0.56 23.82
N LYS A 13 -6.00 -0.19 24.90
CA LYS A 13 -5.69 0.23 26.28
C LYS A 13 -4.19 0.54 26.49
N THR A 14 -3.31 -0.04 25.69
CA THR A 14 -1.85 0.03 25.87
C THR A 14 -1.12 0.72 24.72
N ARG A 15 -1.81 1.09 23.64
CA ARG A 15 -1.20 1.69 22.45
C ARG A 15 -2.10 2.73 21.82
N SER A 16 -1.56 3.92 21.59
CA SER A 16 -2.26 5.02 20.92
C SER A 16 -2.71 4.65 19.50
N PRO A 17 -3.75 5.31 18.96
CA PRO A 17 -4.17 5.15 17.57
C PRO A 17 -3.04 5.48 16.58
N SER A 18 -3.05 4.82 15.42
CA SER A 18 -2.15 5.14 14.31
C SER A 18 -2.73 6.27 13.45
N GLY A 19 -1.84 7.04 12.80
CA GLY A 19 -2.23 8.00 11.76
C GLY A 19 -2.39 7.37 10.38
N LEU A 20 -1.84 6.16 10.17
CA LEU A 20 -1.88 5.45 8.90
C LEU A 20 -1.93 3.93 9.07
N ALA A 21 -2.40 3.24 8.04
CA ALA A 21 -2.19 1.82 7.81
C ALA A 21 -1.34 1.65 6.52
N GLU A 22 -0.37 0.74 6.55
CA GLU A 22 0.48 0.44 5.39
C GLU A 22 0.48 -1.07 5.15
N VAL A 23 0.35 -1.46 3.88
CA VAL A 23 0.49 -2.84 3.43
C VAL A 23 1.44 -2.87 2.24
N SER A 24 2.40 -3.79 2.27
CA SER A 24 3.35 -4.03 1.19
C SER A 24 3.26 -5.48 0.73
N LEU A 25 3.17 -5.68 -0.58
CA LEU A 25 3.24 -7.00 -1.22
C LEU A 25 4.48 -7.06 -2.10
N THR A 26 5.31 -8.07 -1.91
CA THR A 26 6.54 -8.28 -2.69
C THR A 26 6.39 -9.53 -3.54
N PHE A 27 6.73 -9.39 -4.83
CA PHE A 27 6.63 -10.42 -5.84
C PHE A 27 8.00 -10.71 -6.45
N GLU A 28 8.28 -11.99 -6.67
CA GLU A 28 9.37 -12.45 -7.52
C GLU A 28 8.90 -12.47 -8.98
N ASN A 29 9.46 -11.60 -9.81
CA ASN A 29 9.15 -11.42 -11.23
C ASN A 29 10.11 -12.23 -12.14
N THR A 30 10.54 -13.41 -11.71
CA THR A 30 11.54 -14.24 -12.42
C THR A 30 11.08 -14.78 -13.77
N LYS A 31 9.77 -14.71 -14.05
CA LYS A 31 9.17 -15.11 -15.33
C LYS A 31 8.83 -13.90 -16.22
N ASN A 32 9.25 -12.68 -15.85
CA ASN A 32 8.97 -11.44 -16.57
C ASN A 32 7.47 -11.24 -16.88
N LEU A 33 6.61 -11.60 -15.92
CA LEU A 33 5.15 -11.43 -16.05
C LEU A 33 4.75 -9.97 -15.89
N LEU A 34 5.48 -9.22 -15.06
CA LEU A 34 5.34 -7.78 -14.92
C LEU A 34 6.26 -7.09 -15.93
N PRO A 35 5.78 -6.05 -16.64
CA PRO A 35 6.53 -5.33 -17.68
C PRO A 35 7.58 -4.39 -17.05
N THR A 36 8.61 -4.97 -16.44
CA THR A 36 9.68 -4.25 -15.76
C THR A 36 10.96 -5.06 -15.74
N GLU A 37 12.10 -4.37 -15.73
CA GLU A 37 13.44 -4.95 -15.63
C GLU A 37 13.74 -5.51 -14.22
N PHE A 38 12.92 -5.15 -13.22
CA PHE A 38 13.12 -5.60 -11.84
C PHE A 38 12.70 -7.06 -11.67
N SER A 39 13.61 -7.88 -11.15
CA SER A 39 13.35 -9.27 -10.75
C SER A 39 12.49 -9.37 -9.48
N THR A 40 12.46 -8.32 -8.67
CA THR A 40 11.64 -8.24 -7.45
C THR A 40 10.85 -6.94 -7.49
N VAL A 41 9.53 -7.05 -7.29
CA VAL A 41 8.62 -5.91 -7.35
C VAL A 41 7.86 -5.81 -6.04
N THR A 42 7.90 -4.66 -5.37
CA THR A 42 7.11 -4.36 -4.18
C THR A 42 6.07 -3.31 -4.49
N ILE A 43 4.81 -3.63 -4.20
CA ILE A 43 3.68 -2.70 -4.28
C ILE A 43 3.27 -2.37 -2.85
N THR A 44 3.21 -1.07 -2.54
CA THR A 44 2.79 -0.59 -1.22
C THR A 44 1.56 0.30 -1.35
N ARG A 45 0.57 0.09 -0.49
CA ARG A 45 -0.55 1.01 -0.28
C ARG A 45 -0.49 1.54 1.15
N ARG A 46 -0.52 2.86 1.29
CA ARG A 46 -0.73 3.56 2.55
C ARG A 46 -2.11 4.18 2.55
N PHE A 47 -2.82 4.04 3.65
CA PHE A 47 -4.09 4.69 3.90
C PHE A 47 -3.97 5.56 5.15
N TYR A 48 -4.24 6.85 4.99
CA TYR A 48 -4.15 7.83 6.05
C TYR A 48 -5.52 8.03 6.69
N LYS A 49 -5.54 8.35 7.98
CA LYS A 49 -6.79 8.55 8.73
C LYS A 49 -7.64 9.72 8.20
N ASN A 50 -7.04 10.65 7.45
CA ASN A 50 -7.75 11.74 6.79
C ASN A 50 -8.48 11.30 5.50
N GLY A 51 -8.37 10.03 5.10
CA GLY A 51 -8.98 9.47 3.90
C GLY A 51 -8.03 9.37 2.70
N ASP A 52 -6.83 9.95 2.79
CA ASP A 52 -5.88 9.93 1.67
C ASP A 52 -5.30 8.52 1.46
N SER A 53 -5.08 8.17 0.20
CA SER A 53 -4.34 6.96 -0.19
C SER A 53 -3.06 7.33 -0.93
N GLU A 54 -1.93 6.77 -0.52
CA GLU A 54 -0.66 6.82 -1.26
C GLU A 54 -0.34 5.42 -1.78
N TYR A 55 0.16 5.34 -3.01
CA TYR A 55 0.62 4.12 -3.65
C TYR A 55 2.09 4.25 -4.00
N ARG A 56 2.84 3.16 -3.85
CA ARG A 56 4.25 3.10 -4.19
C ARG A 56 4.55 1.83 -4.96
N LEU A 57 5.40 1.93 -5.97
CA LEU A 57 5.99 0.83 -6.71
C LEU A 57 7.50 0.87 -6.50
N ASN A 58 8.07 -0.16 -5.88
CA ASN A 58 9.48 -0.19 -5.46
C ASN A 58 9.89 1.07 -4.67
N ASP A 59 9.06 1.43 -3.69
CA ASP A 59 9.22 2.60 -2.82
C ASP A 59 9.14 3.99 -3.51
N VAL A 60 8.86 4.02 -4.82
CA VAL A 60 8.60 5.25 -5.58
C VAL A 60 7.10 5.52 -5.64
N SER A 61 6.68 6.74 -5.31
CA SER A 61 5.27 7.13 -5.35
C SER A 61 4.69 7.02 -6.76
N CYS A 62 3.49 6.45 -6.87
CA CYS A 62 2.74 6.32 -8.11
C CYS A 62 1.24 6.55 -7.86
N ARG A 63 0.44 6.53 -8.94
CA ARG A 63 -1.02 6.65 -8.87
C ARG A 63 -1.63 5.26 -8.78
N LEU A 64 -2.85 5.16 -8.23
CA LEU A 64 -3.61 3.92 -8.25
C LEU A 64 -3.71 3.33 -9.67
N LYS A 65 -3.95 4.17 -10.69
CA LYS A 65 -4.04 3.72 -12.09
C LYS A 65 -2.75 3.19 -12.69
N ASP A 66 -1.61 3.40 -12.03
CA ASP A 66 -0.33 2.83 -12.47
C ASP A 66 -0.20 1.35 -12.00
N ILE A 67 -1.09 0.90 -11.10
CA ILE A 67 -1.12 -0.46 -10.53
C ILE A 67 -2.53 -1.10 -10.54
N HIS A 68 -3.50 -0.43 -11.16
CA HIS A 68 -4.91 -0.85 -11.28
C HIS A 68 -5.43 -0.42 -12.65
N ASN A 69 -6.19 -1.28 -13.31
CA ASN A 69 -6.79 -1.02 -14.64
C ASN A 69 -7.93 -0.02 -14.57
#